data_AF-A0A3G2S7P0-F1
#
_entry.id   AF-A0A3G2S7P0-F1
#
_cell.length_a   1.000
_cell.length_b   1.000
_cell.length_c   1.000
_cell.angle_alpha   90.00
_cell.angle_beta   90.00
_cell.angle_gamma   90.00
#
_symmetry.space_group_name_H-M   'P 1'
#
loop_
_entity.id
_entity.type
_entity.pdbx_description
1 polymer ?
#
loop_
_entity_poly.entity_id
_entity_poly.type
_entity_poly.pdbx_seq_one_letter_code
_entity_poly.pdbx_strand_id
1 'polypeptide(L)'
;MKLSMLALCIMAASLAVSSVLADFQYGLPWGGDSRWAASIAKKSSSWYHHWENGLVHELGHLEYVPTFWGPTKWSQWNKRKHEMNHLHIEHLLAFNEPDVKGQANIDPDTAVGLFMQELQPYARKGVKVSSPQMVWDLDWLSKFMNKCHEAGCSISFIALHWYGGPRDIEALKKWVRSVHDKFKMPIWITEYGLNAKSNPSDDDTIGFLAESLEWMSTQPYIHRVAWNGCYDVGSKPDSFISAKNAYFKDGSGALRAIAHAWFSGKGNILMSNPNFKIVNNTRNSADDSLSRHKAHRKRFLL
;
A
#
# COMPACT_ATOMS: atom_id res chain seq x y z
N MET A 1 22.80 20.73 -67.11
CA MET A 1 23.18 21.02 -65.70
C MET A 1 22.14 21.94 -65.07
N LYS A 2 21.19 21.38 -64.30
CA LYS A 2 20.51 22.05 -63.18
C LYS A 2 20.15 20.96 -62.18
N LEU A 3 20.90 20.90 -61.08
CA LEU A 3 20.56 20.12 -59.88
C LEU A 3 19.29 20.75 -59.27
N SER A 4 18.31 19.92 -58.89
CA SER A 4 17.30 20.31 -57.91
C SER A 4 17.31 19.27 -56.80
N MET A 5 17.73 19.73 -55.62
CA MET A 5 17.80 18.94 -54.38
C MET A 5 16.40 18.46 -54.00
N LEU A 6 16.25 17.15 -53.80
CA LEU A 6 15.09 16.57 -53.14
C LEU A 6 15.28 16.79 -51.63
N ALA A 7 14.46 17.65 -51.02
CA ALA A 7 14.44 17.83 -49.58
C ALA A 7 13.76 16.60 -48.93
N LEU A 8 14.54 15.83 -48.16
CA LEU A 8 14.06 14.71 -47.37
C LEU A 8 13.32 15.27 -46.13
N CYS A 9 12.00 15.29 -46.15
CA CYS A 9 11.20 15.59 -44.94
C CYS A 9 11.24 14.37 -44.01
N ILE A 10 12.13 14.39 -43.03
CA ILE A 10 12.10 13.46 -41.90
C ILE A 10 10.96 13.93 -40.98
N MET A 11 9.79 13.31 -41.08
CA MET A 11 8.78 13.43 -40.02
C MET A 11 9.24 12.62 -38.82
N ALA A 12 9.83 13.30 -37.84
CA ALA A 12 10.00 12.75 -36.51
C ALA A 12 8.62 12.63 -35.86
N ALA A 13 8.04 11.43 -35.87
CA ALA A 13 6.87 11.12 -35.05
C ALA A 13 7.32 11.11 -33.58
N SER A 14 7.13 12.23 -32.89
CA SER A 14 7.25 12.28 -31.43
C SER A 14 6.10 11.44 -30.85
N LEU A 15 6.40 10.19 -30.48
CA LEU A 15 5.57 9.45 -29.53
C LEU A 15 5.64 10.20 -28.21
N ALA A 16 4.73 11.15 -28.01
CA ALA A 16 4.42 11.64 -26.68
C ALA A 16 3.83 10.46 -25.92
N VAL A 17 4.69 9.73 -25.20
CA VAL A 17 4.25 8.86 -24.11
C VAL A 17 3.63 9.82 -23.11
N SER A 18 2.33 10.05 -23.24
CA SER A 18 1.54 10.63 -22.17
C SER A 18 1.66 9.63 -21.04
N SER A 19 2.52 9.93 -20.06
CA SER A 19 2.48 9.25 -18.78
C SER A 19 1.12 9.60 -18.17
N VAL A 20 0.10 8.82 -18.52
CA VAL A 20 -1.05 8.66 -17.64
C VAL A 20 -0.42 8.08 -16.39
N LEU A 21 -0.05 8.95 -15.45
CA LEU A 21 0.18 8.54 -14.07
C LEU A 21 -1.04 7.70 -13.74
N ALA A 22 -0.86 6.42 -13.45
CA ALA A 22 -1.94 5.58 -12.99
C ALA A 22 -2.66 6.35 -11.87
N ASP A 23 -4.00 6.39 -11.90
CA ASP A 23 -4.78 7.13 -10.92
C ASP A 23 -4.40 6.64 -9.51
N PHE A 24 -3.68 7.49 -8.77
CA PHE A 24 -3.24 7.20 -7.41
C PHE A 24 -4.47 7.17 -6.50
N GLN A 25 -4.91 5.96 -6.15
CA GLN A 25 -6.20 5.71 -5.54
C GLN A 25 -6.10 5.47 -4.03
N TYR A 26 -7.05 6.04 -3.30
CA TYR A 26 -7.15 5.96 -1.85
C TYR A 26 -8.12 4.84 -1.46
N GLY A 27 -7.65 3.93 -0.61
CA GLY A 27 -8.39 2.78 -0.10
C GLY A 27 -8.68 2.83 1.39
N LEU A 28 -9.44 1.83 1.86
CA LEU A 28 -9.84 1.72 3.24
C LEU A 28 -9.70 0.27 3.73
N PRO A 29 -8.82 -0.01 4.71
CA PRO A 29 -8.83 -1.26 5.48
C PRO A 29 -9.96 -1.14 6.51
N TRP A 30 -11.15 -1.63 6.16
CA TRP A 30 -12.37 -1.35 6.91
C TRP A 30 -12.44 -2.19 8.20
N GLY A 31 -12.28 -1.56 9.36
CA GLY A 31 -12.48 -2.17 10.68
C GLY A 31 -13.49 -1.43 11.57
N GLY A 32 -14.29 -0.54 10.95
CA GLY A 32 -15.26 0.30 11.64
C GLY A 32 -16.64 -0.34 11.68
N ASP A 33 -17.49 0.19 12.54
CA ASP A 33 -18.91 -0.19 12.55
C ASP A 33 -19.56 0.25 11.23
N SER A 34 -20.32 -0.65 10.59
CA SER A 34 -20.97 -0.37 9.29
C SER A 34 -21.91 0.84 9.34
N ARG A 35 -22.46 1.18 10.52
CA ARG A 35 -23.26 2.40 10.73
C ARG A 35 -22.48 3.69 10.45
N TRP A 36 -21.15 3.66 10.54
CA TRP A 36 -20.29 4.83 10.29
C TRP A 36 -19.87 4.95 8.83
N ALA A 37 -20.12 3.94 8.01
CA ALA A 37 -19.76 3.95 6.58
C ALA A 37 -20.28 5.20 5.87
N ALA A 38 -21.52 5.61 6.16
CA ALA A 38 -22.13 6.82 5.59
C ALA A 38 -21.33 8.11 5.90
N SER A 39 -20.61 8.16 7.02
CA SER A 39 -19.80 9.33 7.41
C SER A 39 -18.51 9.46 6.57
N ILE A 40 -18.07 8.38 5.93
CA ILE A 40 -16.87 8.35 5.09
C ILE A 40 -17.16 8.10 3.60
N ALA A 41 -18.33 7.56 3.27
CA ALA A 41 -18.79 7.23 1.92
C ALA A 41 -18.84 8.43 0.95
N LYS A 42 -18.85 9.67 1.46
CA LYS A 42 -18.90 10.88 0.63
C LYS A 42 -17.52 11.47 0.33
N LYS A 43 -16.45 10.70 0.54
CA LYS A 43 -15.07 11.19 0.57
C LYS A 43 -14.21 10.52 -0.51
N SER A 44 -12.98 10.98 -0.69
CA SER A 44 -12.10 10.71 -1.85
C SER A 44 -11.59 9.27 -2.01
N SER A 45 -12.15 8.27 -1.32
CA SER A 45 -11.76 6.87 -1.47
C SER A 45 -12.49 6.21 -2.63
N SER A 46 -11.87 5.22 -3.27
CA SER A 46 -12.44 4.51 -4.43
C SER A 46 -12.59 3.01 -4.22
N TRP A 47 -11.95 2.45 -3.20
CA TRP A 47 -11.96 1.02 -2.92
C TRP A 47 -11.83 0.76 -1.42
N TYR A 48 -12.19 -0.43 -0.99
CA TYR A 48 -11.93 -0.91 0.36
C TYR A 48 -11.70 -2.42 0.37
N HIS A 49 -10.97 -2.88 1.37
CA HIS A 49 -10.95 -4.29 1.74
C HIS A 49 -11.36 -4.40 3.21
N HIS A 50 -11.91 -5.54 3.57
CA HIS A 50 -12.45 -5.76 4.93
C HIS A 50 -11.78 -6.99 5.54
N TRP A 51 -10.50 -7.21 5.21
CA TRP A 51 -9.82 -8.49 5.41
C TRP A 51 -10.72 -9.64 4.92
N GLU A 52 -11.03 -10.60 5.79
CA GLU A 52 -11.87 -11.76 5.47
C GLU A 52 -13.38 -11.52 5.74
N ASN A 53 -13.75 -10.33 6.20
CA ASN A 53 -15.15 -9.95 6.35
C ASN A 53 -15.74 -9.54 5.00
N GLY A 54 -17.07 -9.53 4.95
CA GLY A 54 -17.83 -9.35 3.71
C GLY A 54 -18.00 -7.93 3.22
N LEU A 55 -18.79 -7.84 2.15
CA LEU A 55 -19.30 -6.59 1.62
C LEU A 55 -19.98 -5.77 2.73
N VAL A 56 -19.73 -4.47 2.74
CA VAL A 56 -20.41 -3.49 3.58
C VAL A 56 -21.36 -2.74 2.66
N HIS A 57 -22.66 -2.99 2.76
CA HIS A 57 -23.65 -2.46 1.81
C HIS A 57 -23.64 -0.93 1.74
N GLU A 58 -23.39 -0.27 2.86
CA GLU A 58 -23.29 1.18 2.98
C GLU A 58 -22.08 1.78 2.24
N LEU A 59 -21.10 0.95 1.87
CA LEU A 59 -19.93 1.32 1.05
C LEU A 59 -20.10 0.93 -0.42
N GLY A 60 -21.32 0.61 -0.90
CA GLY A 60 -21.55 0.10 -2.26
C GLY A 60 -21.18 1.00 -3.45
N HIS A 61 -20.70 2.23 -3.19
CA HIS A 61 -20.12 3.12 -4.21
C HIS A 61 -18.59 2.94 -4.36
N LEU A 62 -17.95 2.21 -3.43
CA LEU A 62 -16.56 1.83 -3.48
C LEU A 62 -16.43 0.42 -4.07
N GLU A 63 -15.30 0.16 -4.73
CA GLU A 63 -14.95 -1.20 -5.07
C GLU A 63 -14.66 -2.01 -3.79
N TYR A 64 -15.42 -3.09 -3.58
CA TYR A 64 -15.09 -4.09 -2.58
C TYR A 64 -14.03 -5.05 -3.11
N VAL A 65 -12.91 -5.15 -2.40
CA VAL A 65 -11.81 -6.05 -2.72
C VAL A 65 -11.76 -7.16 -1.65
N PRO A 66 -12.32 -8.35 -1.93
CA PRO A 66 -12.26 -9.48 -1.01
C PRO A 66 -10.80 -9.88 -0.77
N THR A 67 -10.54 -10.49 0.38
CA THR A 67 -9.21 -11.01 0.72
C THR A 67 -9.33 -12.47 1.13
N PHE A 68 -8.52 -13.35 0.56
CA PHE A 68 -8.28 -14.65 1.19
C PHE A 68 -7.14 -14.49 2.19
N TRP A 69 -7.48 -14.21 3.44
CA TRP A 69 -6.54 -13.87 4.51
C TRP A 69 -5.55 -14.99 4.78
N GLY A 70 -5.99 -16.24 4.76
CA GLY A 70 -5.13 -17.40 4.99
C GLY A 70 -5.88 -18.58 5.61
N PRO A 71 -5.21 -19.73 5.81
CA PRO A 71 -5.88 -20.98 6.15
C PRO A 71 -6.55 -20.99 7.53
N THR A 72 -6.12 -20.14 8.46
CA THR A 72 -6.75 -20.03 9.79
C THR A 72 -8.15 -19.39 9.75
N LYS A 73 -8.54 -18.78 8.63
CA LYS A 73 -9.88 -18.17 8.42
C LYS A 73 -10.67 -18.85 7.30
N TRP A 74 -10.46 -20.15 7.09
CA TRP A 74 -11.08 -20.92 6.01
C TRP A 74 -12.62 -20.85 5.98
N SER A 75 -13.26 -20.84 7.16
CA SER A 75 -14.72 -20.74 7.25
C SER A 75 -15.23 -19.42 6.67
N GLN A 76 -14.55 -18.32 6.97
CA GLN A 76 -14.89 -17.02 6.44
C GLN A 76 -14.57 -16.92 4.94
N TRP A 77 -13.46 -17.52 4.48
CA TRP A 77 -13.16 -17.61 3.05
C TRP A 77 -14.23 -18.35 2.25
N ASN A 78 -14.76 -19.45 2.77
CA ASN A 78 -15.89 -20.13 2.14
C ASN A 78 -17.12 -19.21 2.03
N LYS A 79 -17.41 -18.40 3.07
CA LYS A 79 -18.48 -17.39 3.00
C LYS A 79 -18.19 -16.33 1.94
N ARG A 80 -16.95 -15.85 1.82
CA ARG A 80 -16.55 -14.91 0.77
C ARG A 80 -16.71 -15.50 -0.62
N LYS A 81 -16.28 -16.75 -0.86
CA LYS A 81 -16.52 -17.44 -2.13
C LYS A 81 -18.00 -17.53 -2.50
N HIS A 82 -18.87 -17.85 -1.52
CA HIS A 82 -20.31 -17.83 -1.75
C HIS A 82 -20.84 -16.43 -2.09
N GLU A 83 -20.40 -15.40 -1.37
CA GLU A 83 -20.77 -14.00 -1.65
C GLU A 83 -20.30 -13.55 -3.05
N MET A 84 -19.07 -13.88 -3.44
CA MET A 84 -18.50 -13.53 -4.75
C MET A 84 -19.21 -14.19 -5.94
N ASN A 85 -19.97 -15.28 -5.74
CA ASN A 85 -20.81 -15.84 -6.81
C ASN A 85 -21.96 -14.92 -7.23
N HIS A 86 -22.27 -13.92 -6.41
CA HIS A 86 -23.34 -12.95 -6.63
C HIS A 86 -22.82 -11.52 -6.85
N LEU A 87 -21.49 -11.34 -6.89
CA LEU A 87 -20.84 -10.05 -7.08
C LEU A 87 -19.96 -10.06 -8.32
N HIS A 88 -19.85 -8.91 -8.97
CA HIS A 88 -18.78 -8.68 -9.94
C HIS A 88 -17.56 -8.13 -9.19
N ILE A 89 -16.52 -8.96 -9.06
CA ILE A 89 -15.28 -8.59 -8.38
C ILE A 89 -14.20 -8.33 -9.42
N GLU A 90 -13.59 -7.14 -9.39
CA GLU A 90 -12.50 -6.78 -10.30
C GLU A 90 -11.12 -7.18 -9.74
N HIS A 91 -10.94 -7.03 -8.43
CA HIS A 91 -9.67 -7.34 -7.74
C HIS A 91 -9.86 -8.24 -6.52
N LEU A 92 -8.83 -9.04 -6.24
CA LEU A 92 -8.81 -9.98 -5.12
C LEU A 92 -7.44 -9.93 -4.43
N LEU A 93 -7.44 -9.77 -3.11
CA LEU A 93 -6.21 -9.81 -2.31
C LEU A 93 -5.92 -11.25 -1.87
N ALA A 94 -4.66 -11.64 -2.02
CA ALA A 94 -4.13 -12.89 -1.48
C ALA A 94 -3.78 -12.77 0.02
N PHE A 95 -3.05 -13.75 0.53
CA PHE A 95 -2.81 -13.98 1.96
C PHE A 95 -2.30 -12.75 2.71
N ASN A 96 -2.82 -12.56 3.93
CA ASN A 96 -2.50 -11.43 4.80
C ASN A 96 -1.28 -11.75 5.66
N GLU A 97 -0.16 -11.08 5.39
CA GLU A 97 1.08 -11.17 6.18
C GLU A 97 1.55 -12.62 6.43
N PRO A 98 1.76 -13.43 5.38
CA PRO A 98 2.25 -14.80 5.55
C PRO A 98 3.64 -14.87 6.19
N ASP A 99 4.42 -13.78 6.14
CA ASP A 99 5.71 -13.59 6.79
C ASP A 99 5.64 -13.21 8.28
N VAL A 100 4.43 -13.08 8.84
CA VAL A 100 4.22 -12.73 10.25
C VAL A 100 3.59 -13.88 11.01
N LYS A 101 4.28 -14.36 12.05
CA LYS A 101 3.89 -15.53 12.87
C LYS A 101 2.48 -15.43 13.47
N GLY A 102 2.04 -14.22 13.83
CA GLY A 102 0.72 -13.97 14.40
C GLY A 102 -0.42 -13.83 13.39
N GLN A 103 -0.12 -13.91 12.09
CA GLN A 103 -1.05 -13.63 10.99
C GLN A 103 -1.28 -14.91 10.17
N ALA A 104 -1.26 -14.86 8.84
CA ALA A 104 -1.48 -16.05 8.02
C ALA A 104 -0.41 -17.13 8.29
N ASN A 105 0.84 -16.71 8.51
CA ASN A 105 1.96 -17.56 8.91
C ASN A 105 2.06 -18.87 8.10
N ILE A 106 2.21 -18.71 6.78
CA ILE A 106 2.37 -19.84 5.85
C ILE A 106 3.69 -19.70 5.08
N ASP A 107 4.32 -20.82 4.80
CA ASP A 107 5.52 -20.86 3.97
C ASP A 107 5.18 -20.68 2.46
N PRO A 108 6.18 -20.38 1.60
CA PRO A 108 5.94 -20.17 0.17
C PRO A 108 5.35 -21.37 -0.57
N ASP A 109 5.69 -22.61 -0.21
CA ASP A 109 5.17 -23.81 -0.88
C ASP A 109 3.69 -23.98 -0.59
N THR A 110 3.30 -23.86 0.69
CA THR A 110 1.89 -23.86 1.10
C THR A 110 1.12 -22.72 0.42
N ALA A 111 1.69 -21.51 0.37
CA ALA A 111 1.06 -20.35 -0.25
C ALA A 111 0.80 -20.56 -1.76
N VAL A 112 1.73 -21.14 -2.52
CA VAL A 112 1.52 -21.42 -3.95
C VAL A 112 0.43 -22.47 -4.15
N GLY A 113 0.42 -23.55 -3.35
CA GLY A 113 -0.64 -24.56 -3.40
C GLY A 113 -2.03 -23.94 -3.18
N LEU A 114 -2.15 -23.12 -2.14
CA LEU A 114 -3.39 -22.40 -1.84
C LEU A 114 -3.77 -21.38 -2.92
N PHE A 115 -2.80 -20.68 -3.50
CA PHE A 115 -3.06 -19.71 -4.56
C PHE A 115 -3.65 -20.42 -5.78
N MET A 116 -3.03 -21.53 -6.20
CA MET A 116 -3.49 -22.32 -7.34
C MET A 116 -4.87 -22.93 -7.12
N GLN A 117 -5.16 -23.36 -5.88
CA GLN A 117 -6.44 -23.95 -5.52
C GLN A 117 -7.57 -22.91 -5.42
N GLU A 118 -7.32 -21.79 -4.73
CA GLU A 118 -8.39 -20.89 -4.25
C GLU A 118 -8.45 -19.57 -5.01
N LEU A 119 -7.34 -19.09 -5.59
CA LEU A 119 -7.26 -17.75 -6.20
C LEU A 119 -7.11 -17.80 -7.72
N GLN A 120 -6.31 -18.73 -8.24
CA GLN A 120 -6.12 -18.93 -9.68
C GLN A 120 -7.42 -19.15 -10.46
N PRO A 121 -8.47 -19.84 -9.93
CA PRO A 121 -9.75 -19.93 -10.62
C PRO A 121 -10.43 -18.58 -10.91
N TYR A 122 -10.24 -17.58 -10.04
CA TYR A 122 -10.72 -16.22 -10.26
C TYR A 122 -9.84 -15.47 -11.27
N ALA A 123 -8.52 -15.63 -11.16
CA ALA A 123 -7.57 -15.03 -12.11
C ALA A 123 -7.83 -15.49 -13.56
N ARG A 124 -8.13 -16.77 -13.77
CA ARG A 124 -8.51 -17.33 -15.08
C ARG A 124 -9.80 -16.72 -15.66
N LYS A 125 -10.67 -16.16 -14.81
CA LYS A 125 -11.90 -15.46 -15.21
C LYS A 125 -11.69 -13.94 -15.40
N GLY A 126 -10.45 -13.46 -15.29
CA GLY A 126 -10.09 -12.06 -15.50
C GLY A 126 -10.04 -11.21 -14.22
N VAL A 127 -10.26 -11.79 -13.04
CA VAL A 127 -10.08 -11.06 -11.76
C VAL A 127 -8.59 -10.78 -11.55
N LYS A 128 -8.23 -9.55 -11.19
CA LYS A 128 -6.84 -9.18 -10.90
C LYS A 128 -6.49 -9.60 -9.48
N VAL A 129 -5.62 -10.59 -9.35
CA VAL A 129 -5.21 -11.15 -8.05
C VAL A 129 -3.85 -10.60 -7.62
N SER A 130 -3.72 -10.20 -6.35
CA SER A 130 -2.47 -9.71 -5.79
C SER A 130 -1.46 -10.83 -5.48
N SER A 131 -0.19 -10.46 -5.28
CA SER A 131 0.72 -11.27 -4.46
C SER A 131 0.19 -11.34 -3.02
N PRO A 132 0.74 -12.25 -2.18
CA PRO A 132 0.54 -12.16 -0.74
C PRO A 132 0.95 -10.78 -0.22
N GLN A 133 0.25 -10.30 0.81
CA GLN A 133 0.37 -8.96 1.38
C GLN A 133 1.53 -8.94 2.38
N MET A 134 2.72 -8.58 1.90
CA MET A 134 3.98 -8.77 2.63
C MET A 134 4.32 -7.58 3.54
N VAL A 135 4.86 -7.84 4.72
CA VAL A 135 5.27 -6.79 5.67
C VAL A 135 6.75 -6.43 5.52
N TRP A 136 7.64 -7.43 5.40
CA TRP A 136 9.09 -7.18 5.44
C TRP A 136 9.95 -8.22 4.72
N ASP A 137 9.46 -9.46 4.53
CA ASP A 137 10.32 -10.55 4.04
C ASP A 137 10.36 -10.63 2.50
N LEU A 138 11.33 -9.93 1.91
CA LEU A 138 11.57 -9.96 0.46
C LEU A 138 11.98 -11.36 -0.03
N ASP A 139 12.68 -12.15 0.78
CA ASP A 139 13.15 -13.48 0.38
C ASP A 139 11.97 -14.46 0.31
N TRP A 140 11.07 -14.42 1.29
CA TRP A 140 9.81 -15.14 1.26
C TRP A 140 9.02 -14.81 -0.02
N LEU A 141 8.84 -13.51 -0.31
CA LEU A 141 8.11 -13.08 -1.50
C LEU A 141 8.79 -13.58 -2.78
N SER A 142 10.12 -13.55 -2.83
CA SER A 142 10.89 -14.01 -3.99
C SER A 142 10.71 -15.50 -4.24
N LYS A 143 10.77 -16.31 -3.19
CA LYS A 143 10.52 -17.76 -3.26
C LYS A 143 9.10 -18.05 -3.73
N PHE A 144 8.11 -17.35 -3.17
CA PHE A 144 6.73 -17.48 -3.59
C PHE A 144 6.57 -17.11 -5.07
N MET A 145 7.05 -15.95 -5.51
CA MET A 145 6.89 -15.49 -6.90
C MET A 145 7.54 -16.45 -7.90
N ASN A 146 8.73 -16.98 -7.60
CA ASN A 146 9.41 -17.98 -8.45
C ASN A 146 8.58 -19.27 -8.56
N LYS A 147 8.16 -19.83 -7.43
CA LYS A 147 7.34 -21.05 -7.39
C LYS A 147 5.97 -20.83 -8.05
N CYS A 148 5.38 -19.65 -7.89
CA CYS A 148 4.12 -19.31 -8.53
C CYS A 148 4.27 -19.22 -10.05
N HIS A 149 5.38 -18.64 -10.53
CA HIS A 149 5.69 -18.63 -11.96
C HIS A 149 5.83 -20.05 -12.51
N GLU A 150 6.55 -20.94 -11.82
CA GLU A 150 6.69 -22.36 -12.19
C GLU A 150 5.34 -23.10 -12.19
N ALA A 151 4.44 -22.78 -11.25
CA ALA A 151 3.11 -23.37 -11.16
C ALA A 151 2.08 -22.77 -12.13
N GLY A 152 2.41 -21.67 -12.82
CA GLY A 152 1.51 -20.98 -13.74
C GLY A 152 0.47 -20.08 -13.05
N CYS A 153 0.80 -19.50 -11.89
CA CYS A 153 0.00 -18.48 -11.24
C CYS A 153 -0.14 -17.22 -12.09
N SER A 154 -1.28 -16.54 -11.98
CA SER A 154 -1.55 -15.25 -12.60
C SER A 154 -1.64 -14.15 -11.54
N ILE A 155 -0.50 -13.55 -11.22
CA ILE A 155 -0.40 -12.41 -10.29
C ILE A 155 -0.43 -11.12 -11.09
N SER A 156 -1.32 -10.20 -10.73
CA SER A 156 -1.55 -8.94 -11.45
C SER A 156 -0.83 -7.75 -10.83
N PHE A 157 -0.59 -7.76 -9.52
CA PHE A 157 0.08 -6.69 -8.78
C PHE A 157 0.66 -7.22 -7.47
N ILE A 158 1.61 -6.47 -6.89
CA ILE A 158 2.19 -6.80 -5.59
C ILE A 158 1.46 -6.02 -4.50
N ALA A 159 1.05 -6.70 -3.43
CA ALA A 159 0.46 -6.08 -2.26
C ALA A 159 1.46 -6.02 -1.11
N LEU A 160 1.58 -4.85 -0.48
CA LEU A 160 2.53 -4.59 0.60
C LEU A 160 1.84 -3.96 1.80
N HIS A 161 2.29 -4.35 2.98
CA HIS A 161 2.02 -3.68 4.23
C HIS A 161 3.26 -2.94 4.72
N TRP A 162 3.07 -1.89 5.51
CA TRP A 162 4.18 -1.26 6.24
C TRP A 162 3.74 -0.58 7.54
N TYR A 163 4.50 -0.83 8.61
CA TYR A 163 4.29 -0.16 9.89
C TYR A 163 5.61 0.19 10.58
N GLY A 164 5.77 1.44 10.97
CA GLY A 164 6.97 1.94 11.63
C GLY A 164 6.68 3.07 12.61
N GLY A 165 7.72 3.78 13.00
CA GLY A 165 7.61 5.02 13.75
C GLY A 165 7.47 6.25 12.84
N PRO A 166 7.08 7.41 13.40
CA PRO A 166 6.83 8.62 12.63
C PRO A 166 8.07 9.23 11.97
N ARG A 167 9.27 8.70 12.24
CA ARG A 167 10.55 9.13 11.66
C ARG A 167 11.14 8.11 10.68
N ASP A 168 10.43 7.01 10.41
CA ASP A 168 10.91 5.88 9.62
C ASP A 168 10.49 5.95 8.14
N ILE A 169 10.22 7.15 7.62
CA ILE A 169 9.77 7.33 6.23
C ILE A 169 10.74 6.71 5.22
N GLU A 170 12.06 6.84 5.42
CA GLU A 170 13.04 6.22 4.53
C GLU A 170 13.03 4.68 4.58
N ALA A 171 12.59 4.08 5.69
CA ALA A 171 12.40 2.64 5.78
C ALA A 171 11.20 2.19 4.93
N LEU A 172 10.08 2.92 4.96
CA LEU A 172 8.94 2.71 4.04
C LEU A 172 9.41 2.81 2.58
N LYS A 173 10.08 3.91 2.22
CA LYS A 173 10.57 4.13 0.85
C LYS A 173 11.52 3.02 0.41
N LYS A 174 12.44 2.60 1.29
CA LYS A 174 13.38 1.51 1.00
C LYS A 174 12.66 0.19 0.75
N TRP A 175 11.72 -0.18 1.61
CA TRP A 175 10.94 -1.41 1.45
C TRP A 175 10.25 -1.49 0.09
N VAL A 176 9.46 -0.46 -0.23
CA VAL A 176 8.70 -0.39 -1.48
C VAL A 176 9.62 -0.36 -2.71
N ARG A 177 10.71 0.43 -2.67
CA ARG A 177 11.71 0.44 -3.76
C ARG A 177 12.36 -0.91 -3.96
N SER A 178 12.78 -1.59 -2.88
CA SER A 178 13.43 -2.91 -2.98
C SER A 178 12.51 -3.96 -3.59
N VAL A 179 11.22 -3.95 -3.24
CA VAL A 179 10.22 -4.83 -3.87
C VAL A 179 10.05 -4.48 -5.35
N HIS A 180 9.80 -3.21 -5.67
CA HIS A 180 9.63 -2.78 -7.07
C HIS A 180 10.87 -3.09 -7.91
N ASP A 181 12.07 -2.86 -7.37
CA ASP A 181 13.32 -3.12 -8.07
C ASP A 181 13.53 -4.59 -8.40
N LYS A 182 13.00 -5.49 -7.57
CA LYS A 182 13.11 -6.92 -7.80
C LYS A 182 12.10 -7.44 -8.82
N PHE A 183 10.86 -6.96 -8.79
CA PHE A 183 9.77 -7.56 -9.55
C PHE A 183 9.25 -6.71 -10.71
N LYS A 184 9.46 -5.39 -10.68
CA LYS A 184 9.02 -4.42 -11.70
C LYS A 184 7.52 -4.51 -12.03
N MET A 185 6.71 -4.81 -11.02
CA MET A 185 5.25 -4.92 -11.11
C MET A 185 4.55 -3.72 -10.45
N PRO A 186 3.30 -3.41 -10.82
CA PRO A 186 2.46 -2.48 -10.06
C PRO A 186 2.35 -2.88 -8.60
N ILE A 187 2.36 -1.89 -7.71
CA ILE A 187 2.29 -2.04 -6.26
C ILE A 187 1.01 -1.41 -5.72
N TRP A 188 0.35 -2.16 -4.84
CA TRP A 188 -0.66 -1.66 -3.92
C TRP A 188 -0.09 -1.71 -2.51
N ILE A 189 -0.21 -0.61 -1.77
CA ILE A 189 0.08 -0.56 -0.34
C ILE A 189 -1.26 -0.71 0.37
N THR A 190 -1.63 -1.97 0.61
CA THR A 190 -2.96 -2.34 1.10
C THR A 190 -3.16 -2.00 2.56
N GLU A 191 -2.08 -1.88 3.31
CA GLU A 191 -2.10 -1.28 4.65
C GLU A 191 -0.81 -0.53 4.92
N TYR A 192 -0.91 0.66 5.49
CA TYR A 192 0.23 1.26 6.15
C TYR A 192 -0.17 2.19 7.29
N GLY A 193 0.73 2.39 8.24
CA GLY A 193 0.49 3.29 9.35
C GLY A 193 1.63 3.31 10.37
N LEU A 194 1.36 3.87 11.54
CA LEU A 194 2.31 3.83 12.65
C LEU A 194 2.03 2.65 13.58
N ASN A 195 3.08 2.05 14.12
CA ASN A 195 2.95 1.01 15.14
C ASN A 195 2.78 1.63 16.55
N ALA A 196 2.13 0.90 17.45
CA ALA A 196 1.84 1.35 18.81
C ALA A 196 3.11 1.59 19.64
N LYS A 197 4.16 0.77 19.42
CA LYS A 197 5.44 0.88 20.14
C LYS A 197 6.14 2.21 19.90
N SER A 198 5.96 2.82 18.74
CA SER A 198 6.52 4.13 18.42
C SER A 198 5.90 5.29 19.20
N ASN A 199 4.77 5.07 19.87
CA ASN A 199 4.04 6.03 20.70
C ASN A 199 3.93 7.43 20.05
N PRO A 200 3.37 7.54 18.84
CA PRO A 200 3.35 8.81 18.11
C PRO A 200 2.35 9.79 18.74
N SER A 201 2.59 11.08 18.57
CA SER A 201 1.56 12.11 18.77
C SER A 201 0.57 12.16 17.60
N ASP A 202 -0.53 12.91 17.74
CA ASP A 202 -1.43 13.19 16.62
C ASP A 202 -0.70 13.94 15.48
N ASP A 203 0.17 14.89 15.84
CA ASP A 203 0.98 15.66 14.89
C ASP A 203 2.01 14.79 14.17
N ASP A 204 2.69 13.89 14.89
CA ASP A 204 3.58 12.90 14.29
C ASP A 204 2.85 12.02 13.26
N THR A 205 1.61 11.63 13.58
CA THR A 205 0.80 10.75 12.73
C THR A 205 0.36 11.45 11.45
N ILE A 206 -0.15 12.69 11.57
CA ILE A 206 -0.55 13.49 10.41
C ILE A 206 0.66 13.88 9.56
N GLY A 207 1.78 14.24 10.19
CA GLY A 207 3.03 14.55 9.50
C GLY A 207 3.54 13.37 8.68
N PHE A 208 3.59 12.17 9.27
CA PHE A 208 3.98 10.96 8.56
C PHE A 208 3.02 10.61 7.42
N LEU A 209 1.70 10.73 7.65
CA LEU A 209 0.70 10.52 6.61
C LEU A 209 0.92 11.46 5.40
N ALA A 210 1.15 12.75 5.67
CA ALA A 210 1.38 13.74 4.61
C ALA A 210 2.65 13.43 3.81
N GLU A 211 3.77 13.15 4.50
CA GLU A 211 5.06 12.87 3.86
C GLU A 211 5.03 11.58 3.01
N SER A 212 4.40 10.53 3.55
CA SER A 212 4.25 9.25 2.84
C SER A 212 3.36 9.38 1.60
N LEU A 213 2.22 10.07 1.68
CA LEU A 213 1.36 10.32 0.52
C LEU A 213 2.05 11.17 -0.56
N GLU A 214 2.78 12.21 -0.14
CA GLU A 214 3.54 13.03 -1.08
C GLU A 214 4.52 12.18 -1.87
N TRP A 215 5.30 11.33 -1.19
CA TRP A 215 6.25 10.46 -1.87
C TRP A 215 5.56 9.40 -2.74
N MET A 216 4.61 8.63 -2.19
CA MET A 216 4.00 7.49 -2.89
C MET A 216 3.30 7.92 -4.18
N SER A 217 2.63 9.08 -4.16
CA SER A 217 1.95 9.64 -5.35
C SER A 217 2.90 10.04 -6.48
N THR A 218 4.20 10.22 -6.21
CA THR A 218 5.19 10.51 -7.26
C THR A 218 5.79 9.25 -7.88
N GLN A 219 5.43 8.07 -7.35
CA GLN A 219 5.91 6.79 -7.86
C GLN A 219 4.91 6.21 -8.87
N PRO A 220 5.25 6.12 -10.17
CA PRO A 220 4.29 5.70 -11.20
C PRO A 220 3.85 4.23 -11.06
N TYR A 221 4.58 3.44 -10.27
CA TYR A 221 4.28 2.04 -10.02
C TYR A 221 3.42 1.81 -8.77
N ILE A 222 3.08 2.85 -8.00
CA ILE A 222 2.17 2.73 -6.84
C ILE A 222 0.78 3.18 -7.27
N HIS A 223 -0.15 2.24 -7.38
CA HIS A 223 -1.49 2.52 -7.92
C HIS A 223 -2.53 2.73 -6.82
N ARG A 224 -2.45 1.98 -5.71
CA ARG A 224 -3.41 2.06 -4.61
C ARG A 224 -2.70 2.12 -3.27
N VAL A 225 -3.21 2.95 -2.38
CA VAL A 225 -2.69 3.10 -1.01
C VAL A 225 -3.84 3.14 -0.02
N ALA A 226 -3.64 2.56 1.16
CA ALA A 226 -4.66 2.46 2.17
C ALA A 226 -4.05 2.65 3.57
N TRP A 227 -4.31 3.82 4.17
CA TRP A 227 -3.93 4.06 5.55
C TRP A 227 -4.79 3.19 6.48
N ASN A 228 -4.16 2.35 7.30
CA ASN A 228 -4.88 1.50 8.24
C ASN A 228 -5.35 2.34 9.43
N GLY A 229 -6.50 2.98 9.23
CA GLY A 229 -7.14 3.85 10.20
C GLY A 229 -8.65 3.71 10.29
N CYS A 230 -9.34 2.93 9.44
CA CYS A 230 -10.81 2.85 9.50
C CYS A 230 -11.29 1.99 10.68
N TYR A 231 -10.99 2.38 11.90
CA TYR A 231 -11.41 1.74 13.14
C TYR A 231 -11.54 2.78 14.25
N ASP A 232 -12.15 2.35 15.34
CA ASP A 232 -12.30 3.15 16.56
C ASP A 232 -11.02 3.16 17.40
N VAL A 233 -10.67 4.30 18.00
CA VAL A 233 -9.47 4.43 18.83
C VAL A 233 -9.37 3.36 19.93
N GLY A 234 -10.51 2.94 20.48
CA GLY A 234 -10.61 1.92 21.52
C GLY A 234 -10.81 0.49 21.01
N SER A 235 -11.05 0.30 19.71
CA SER A 235 -11.31 -1.01 19.09
C SER A 235 -10.43 -1.23 17.85
N LYS A 236 -9.12 -1.27 18.06
CA LYS A 236 -8.14 -1.51 17.00
C LYS A 236 -8.24 -2.97 16.50
N PRO A 237 -8.16 -3.23 15.18
CA PRO A 237 -8.16 -4.58 14.64
C PRO A 237 -6.93 -5.40 15.05
N ASP A 238 -5.80 -4.73 15.35
CA ASP A 238 -4.58 -5.35 15.86
C ASP A 238 -4.02 -4.52 17.04
N SER A 239 -3.38 -5.18 18.00
CA SER A 239 -2.64 -4.53 19.07
C SER A 239 -1.37 -3.79 18.58
N PHE A 240 -0.76 -4.26 17.50
CA PHE A 240 0.49 -3.77 16.92
C PHE A 240 0.38 -2.36 16.34
N ILE A 241 -0.78 -2.00 15.78
CA ILE A 241 -1.02 -0.69 15.15
C ILE A 241 -1.34 0.38 16.20
N SER A 242 -0.92 1.62 15.94
CA SER A 242 -1.15 2.74 16.85
C SER A 242 -2.63 3.13 16.90
N ALA A 243 -3.13 3.44 18.09
CA ALA A 243 -4.45 4.07 18.25
C ALA A 243 -4.51 5.42 17.52
N LYS A 244 -3.37 6.09 17.31
CA LYS A 244 -3.32 7.38 16.63
C LYS A 244 -3.65 7.30 15.14
N ASN A 245 -3.57 6.14 14.49
CA ASN A 245 -3.99 5.99 13.10
C ASN A 245 -5.53 6.05 12.94
N ALA A 246 -6.31 5.79 14.00
CA ALA A 246 -7.75 5.60 13.98
C ALA A 246 -8.55 6.78 13.41
N TYR A 247 -9.55 6.53 12.58
CA TYR A 247 -10.41 7.55 12.00
C TYR A 247 -11.51 7.94 12.96
N PHE A 248 -11.99 7.01 13.77
CA PHE A 248 -13.10 7.23 14.68
C PHE A 248 -12.59 7.47 16.10
N LYS A 249 -13.17 8.48 16.75
CA LYS A 249 -12.77 8.95 18.08
C LYS A 249 -13.30 8.03 19.17
N ASP A 250 -14.52 7.55 19.00
CA ASP A 250 -15.25 6.74 19.95
C ASP A 250 -16.45 6.06 19.22
N GLY A 251 -17.16 5.21 19.95
CA GLY A 251 -18.32 4.45 19.47
C GLY A 251 -19.48 5.28 18.88
N SER A 252 -19.40 6.61 18.87
CA SER A 252 -20.34 7.48 18.15
C SER A 252 -20.10 7.54 16.64
N GLY A 253 -18.91 7.18 16.17
CA GLY A 253 -18.50 7.37 14.76
C GLY A 253 -18.01 8.78 14.44
N ALA A 254 -17.79 9.63 15.46
CA ALA A 254 -17.17 10.94 15.27
C ALA A 254 -15.75 10.81 14.70
N LEU A 255 -15.44 11.61 13.68
CA LEU A 255 -14.15 11.55 12.99
C LEU A 255 -13.05 12.32 13.73
N ARG A 256 -11.83 11.79 13.65
CA ARG A 256 -10.58 12.41 14.11
C ARG A 256 -9.91 13.20 12.98
N ALA A 257 -9.00 14.10 13.34
CA ALA A 257 -8.24 14.92 12.40
C ALA A 257 -7.51 14.09 11.33
N ILE A 258 -6.96 12.93 11.68
CA ILE A 258 -6.29 12.03 10.73
C ILE A 258 -7.23 11.50 9.64
N ALA A 259 -8.51 11.28 9.95
CA ALA A 259 -9.50 10.91 8.95
C ALA A 259 -9.72 12.07 7.97
N HIS A 260 -9.90 13.29 8.48
CA HIS A 260 -10.04 14.48 7.63
C HIS A 260 -8.81 14.68 6.75
N ALA A 261 -7.60 14.45 7.28
CA ALA A 261 -6.37 14.49 6.50
C ALA A 261 -6.38 13.46 5.37
N TRP A 262 -6.66 12.18 5.66
CA TRP A 262 -6.75 11.12 4.66
C TRP A 262 -7.69 11.49 3.51
N PHE A 263 -8.90 11.92 3.86
CA PHE A 263 -9.96 12.21 2.91
C PHE A 263 -9.84 13.56 2.19
N SER A 264 -8.97 14.46 2.65
CA SER A 264 -8.67 15.70 1.92
C SER A 264 -7.79 15.42 0.70
N GLY A 265 -7.12 14.26 0.68
CA GLY A 265 -6.20 13.88 -0.37
C GLY A 265 -4.90 14.68 -0.35
N LYS A 266 -3.99 14.33 -1.26
CA LYS A 266 -2.69 14.99 -1.42
C LYS A 266 -2.84 16.51 -1.57
N GLY A 267 -1.86 17.27 -1.04
CA GLY A 267 -1.79 18.74 -1.17
C GLY A 267 -2.71 19.51 -0.22
N ASN A 268 -3.90 18.98 0.06
CA ASN A 268 -4.88 19.64 0.94
C ASN A 268 -4.64 19.36 2.43
N ILE A 269 -3.90 18.29 2.77
CA ILE A 269 -3.54 17.97 4.16
C ILE A 269 -2.79 19.14 4.80
N LEU A 270 -1.83 19.74 4.10
CA LEU A 270 -1.03 20.87 4.58
C LEU A 270 -1.83 22.18 4.61
N MET A 271 -2.78 22.38 3.69
CA MET A 271 -3.67 23.55 3.69
C MET A 271 -4.68 23.51 4.85
N SER A 272 -5.10 22.32 5.27
CA SER A 272 -6.05 22.13 6.37
C SER A 272 -5.44 22.35 7.77
N ASN A 273 -4.11 22.39 7.87
CA ASN A 273 -3.43 22.75 9.12
C ASN A 273 -2.05 23.42 8.83
N PRO A 274 -2.01 24.77 8.74
CA PRO A 274 -0.82 25.54 8.37
C PRO A 274 0.33 25.50 9.40
N ASN A 275 0.11 24.88 10.57
CA ASN A 275 1.17 24.65 11.56
C ASN A 275 2.05 23.43 11.23
N PHE A 276 1.65 22.59 10.26
CA PHE A 276 2.50 21.50 9.78
C PHE A 276 3.58 22.04 8.84
N LYS A 277 4.75 22.35 9.41
CA LYS A 277 5.96 22.51 8.62
C LYS A 277 6.46 21.13 8.21
N ILE A 278 6.59 20.87 6.91
CA ILE A 278 7.42 19.75 6.42
C ILE A 278 8.81 19.98 7.02
N VAL A 279 9.22 19.13 7.95
CA VAL A 279 10.62 19.07 8.34
C VAL A 279 11.33 18.41 7.17
N ASN A 280 11.92 19.23 6.29
CA ASN A 280 12.80 18.75 5.23
C ASN A 280 13.97 18.00 5.90
N ASN A 281 13.82 16.70 6.09
CA ASN A 281 14.88 15.85 6.61
C ASN A 281 15.81 15.40 5.47
N THR A 282 16.09 16.31 4.53
CA THR A 282 17.25 16.20 3.66
C THR A 282 18.48 16.40 4.53
N ARG A 283 18.93 15.33 5.21
CA ARG A 283 20.35 15.19 5.48
C ARG A 283 21.02 15.16 4.12
N ASN A 284 21.62 16.28 3.72
CA ASN A 284 22.51 16.35 2.57
C ASN A 284 23.54 15.24 2.72
N SER A 285 23.40 14.17 1.93
CA SER A 285 24.36 13.08 1.82
C SER A 285 25.69 13.50 1.18
N ALA A 286 25.94 14.80 1.04
CA ALA A 286 27.15 15.38 0.50
C ALA A 286 28.16 15.80 1.58
N ASP A 287 27.77 15.91 2.86
CA ASP A 287 28.68 16.41 3.93
C ASP A 287 29.36 15.29 4.74
N ASP A 288 28.86 14.04 4.67
CA ASP A 288 29.43 12.91 5.42
C ASP A 288 30.57 12.17 4.67
N SER A 289 30.87 12.56 3.42
CA SER A 289 32.03 12.05 2.67
C SER A 289 33.30 12.86 2.90
N LEU A 290 33.18 14.15 3.27
CA LEU A 290 34.31 15.04 3.55
C LEU A 290 34.82 14.93 5.01
N SER A 291 33.96 14.53 5.95
CA SER A 291 34.34 14.29 7.35
C SER A 291 35.10 12.96 7.53
N ARG A 292 34.73 11.91 6.78
CA ARG A 292 35.37 10.58 6.86
C ARG A 292 36.71 10.47 6.11
N HIS A 293 36.99 11.37 5.17
CA HIS A 293 38.29 11.42 4.48
C HIS A 293 39.39 12.21 5.22
N LYS A 294 39.03 13.01 6.24
CA LYS A 294 40.03 13.70 7.09
C LYS A 294 40.41 12.94 8.36
N ALA A 295 39.63 11.94 8.79
CA ALA A 295 39.90 11.16 9.99
C ALA A 295 40.86 9.96 9.79
N HIS A 296 41.17 9.58 8.54
CA HIS A 296 42.05 8.43 8.24
C HIS A 296 43.49 8.78 7.82
N ARG A 297 43.91 10.06 7.91
CA ARG A 297 45.29 10.52 7.58
C ARG A 297 46.08 11.09 8.76
N LYS A 298 45.75 10.69 10.00
CA LYS A 298 46.52 11.04 11.22
C LYS A 298 46.83 9.86 12.14
N ARG A 299 47.11 8.69 11.57
CA ARG A 299 47.79 7.58 12.26
C ARG A 299 48.81 7.00 11.31
N PHE A 300 49.98 7.65 11.24
CA PHE A 300 51.29 7.14 10.82
C PHE A 300 52.19 8.37 10.71
N LEU A 301 52.81 8.74 11.84
CA LEU A 301 54.09 9.44 12.00
C LEU A 301 54.20 9.85 13.48
N LEU A 302 55.22 9.27 14.12
CA LEU A 302 55.58 9.28 15.56
C LEU A 302 54.79 8.29 16.43
#